data_AF-A0A545SRQ1-F1
#
_entry.id   AF-A0A545SRQ1-F1
#
_cell.length_a   1.000
_cell.length_b   1.000
_cell.length_c   1.000
_cell.angle_alpha   90.00
_cell.angle_beta   90.00
_cell.angle_gamma   90.00
#
_symmetry.space_group_name_H-M   'P 1'
#
loop_
_entity.id
_entity.type
_entity.pdbx_description
1 polymer ?
#
loop_
_entity_poly.entity_id
_entity_poly.type
_entity_poly.pdbx_seq_one_letter_code
_entity_poly.pdbx_strand_id
1 'polypeptide(L)' 'MYSNRHSSNCVRRHEVADVLSGSDLPQFVSVIEYPTTNAIKAVFNSPEYLALKPVREQAFSRYEVCVTA' A
#
# COMPACT_ATOMS: atom_id res chain seq x y z
N MET A 1 -12.47 -0.68 3.38
CA MET A 1 -12.63 -0.92 4.82
C MET A 1 -11.98 -2.25 5.22
N TYR A 2 -10.64 -2.35 5.21
CA TYR A 2 -9.90 -3.56 5.65
C TYR A 2 -9.09 -3.31 6.95
N SER A 3 -9.13 -2.09 7.48
CA SER A 3 -8.26 -1.60 8.56
C SER A 3 -8.53 -2.22 9.94
N ASN A 4 -9.68 -2.86 10.14
CA ASN A 4 -10.15 -3.26 11.48
C ASN A 4 -9.67 -4.63 11.98
N ARG A 5 -9.01 -5.47 11.15
CA ARG A 5 -8.58 -6.81 11.58
C ARG A 5 -7.09 -6.91 11.94
N HIS A 6 -6.27 -5.97 11.49
CA HIS A 6 -4.83 -5.95 11.73
C HIS A 6 -4.33 -4.66 12.39
N SER A 7 -5.25 -3.83 12.91
CA SER A 7 -4.95 -2.56 13.59
C SER A 7 -4.11 -1.61 12.73
N SER A 8 -4.38 -1.53 11.43
CA SER A 8 -3.65 -0.64 10.55
C SER A 8 -4.31 0.73 10.49
N ASN A 9 -3.50 1.78 10.55
CA ASN A 9 -3.97 3.15 10.41
C ASN A 9 -3.41 3.77 9.12
N CYS A 10 -4.28 4.33 8.29
CA CYS A 10 -3.84 5.12 7.16
C CYS A 10 -3.42 6.49 7.69
N VAL A 11 -2.12 6.69 7.87
CA VAL A 11 -1.56 7.89 8.48
C VAL A 11 -1.66 9.05 7.52
N ARG A 12 -1.33 8.82 6.24
CA ARG A 12 -1.36 9.84 5.19
C ARG A 12 -1.69 9.23 3.84
N ARG A 13 -2.38 10.01 3.00
CA ARG A 13 -2.52 9.76 1.57
C ARG A 13 -2.37 11.08 0.83
N HIS A 14 -1.54 11.07 -0.20
CA HIS A 14 -1.25 12.23 -1.02
C HIS A 14 -1.41 11.87 -2.49
N GLU A 15 -2.00 12.77 -3.27
CA GLU A 15 -1.89 12.76 -4.72
C GLU A 15 -0.53 13.39 -5.09
N VAL A 16 0.18 12.79 -6.04
CA VAL A 16 1.46 13.31 -6.51
C VAL A 16 1.18 14.41 -7.54
N ALA A 17 1.64 15.63 -7.25
CA ALA A 17 1.41 16.79 -8.11
C ALA A 17 2.52 17.02 -9.14
N ASP A 18 3.77 16.71 -8.80
CA ASP A 18 4.93 16.91 -9.67
C ASP A 18 6.06 15.93 -9.35
N VAL A 19 6.94 15.70 -10.32
CA VAL A 19 8.10 14.80 -10.22
C VAL A 19 9.38 15.60 -10.35
N LEU A 20 10.11 15.73 -9.24
CA LEU A 20 11.38 16.47 -9.23
C LEU A 20 12.57 15.66 -9.80
N SER A 21 12.48 14.32 -9.83
CA SER A 21 13.49 13.42 -10.38
C SER A 21 12.89 12.04 -10.70
N GLY A 22 13.27 11.44 -11.84
CA GLY A 22 12.70 10.18 -12.35
C GLY A 22 11.67 10.41 -13.47
N SER A 23 11.07 9.33 -13.98
CA SER A 23 10.18 9.39 -15.16
C SER A 23 8.69 9.33 -14.83
N ASP A 24 8.24 8.38 -13.99
CA ASP A 24 6.82 8.17 -13.69
C ASP A 24 6.62 7.84 -12.21
N LEU A 25 5.94 8.71 -11.45
CA LEU A 25 5.54 8.42 -10.06
C LEU A 25 4.10 7.88 -10.00
N PRO A 26 3.74 7.12 -8.95
CA PRO A 26 2.37 6.69 -8.74
C PRO A 26 1.47 7.93 -8.57
N GLN A 27 0.22 7.85 -9.06
CA GLN A 27 -0.77 8.91 -8.86
C GLN A 27 -1.00 9.21 -7.37
N PHE A 28 -0.89 8.18 -6.52
CA PHE A 28 -1.07 8.30 -5.07
C PHE A 28 0.08 7.67 -4.30
N VAL A 29 0.47 8.32 -3.21
CA VAL A 29 1.34 7.76 -2.16
C VAL A 29 0.53 7.64 -0.88
N SER A 30 0.55 6.46 -0.27
CA SER A 30 -0.11 6.22 1.02
C SER A 30 0.90 5.72 2.04
N VAL A 31 0.87 6.30 3.24
CA VAL A 31 1.65 5.86 4.40
C VAL A 31 0.69 5.17 5.36
N ILE A 32 0.95 3.90 5.62
CA ILE A 32 0.12 3.07 6.49
C ILE A 32 0.97 2.61 7.65
N GLU A 33 0.54 2.93 8.87
CA GLU A 33 1.16 2.42 10.08
C GLU A 33 0.56 1.08 10.47
N TYR A 34 1.44 0.18 10.86
CA TYR A 34 1.11 -1.10 11.46
C TYR A 34 1.81 -1.18 12.81
N PRO A 35 1.20 -1.82 13.83
CA PRO A 35 1.76 -1.88 15.17
C PRO A 35 3.07 -2.67 15.24
N THR A 36 3.27 -3.63 14.32
CA THR A 36 4.48 -4.44 14.23
C THR A 36 4.75 -4.88 12.79
N THR A 37 6.00 -5.23 12.49
CA THR A 37 6.38 -5.87 11.22
C THR A 37 5.63 -7.18 10.97
N ASN A 38 5.28 -7.92 12.02
CA ASN A 38 4.48 -9.14 11.89
C ASN A 38 3.05 -8.85 11.41
N ALA A 39 2.46 -7.74 11.84
CA ALA A 39 1.14 -7.31 11.33
C ALA A 39 1.19 -7.00 9.82
N ILE A 40 2.28 -6.38 9.35
CA ILE A 40 2.51 -6.17 7.91
C ILE A 40 2.53 -7.53 7.19
N LYS A 41 3.39 -8.45 7.63
CA LYS A 41 3.52 -9.78 7.01
C LYS A 41 2.19 -10.54 7.01
N ALA A 42 1.42 -10.46 8.10
CA ALA A 42 0.11 -11.11 8.20
C ALA A 42 -0.86 -10.60 7.13
N VAL A 43 -0.90 -9.29 6.89
CA VAL A 43 -1.75 -8.70 5.84
C VAL A 43 -1.32 -9.16 4.47
N PHE A 44 -0.04 -9.01 4.14
CA PHE A 44 0.47 -9.30 2.79
C PHE A 44 0.47 -10.80 2.42
N ASN A 45 0.44 -11.68 3.43
CA ASN A 45 0.31 -13.12 3.24
C ASN A 45 -1.12 -13.64 3.44
N SER A 46 -2.09 -12.77 3.77
CA SER A 46 -3.48 -13.20 3.99
C SER A 46 -4.12 -13.67 2.68
N PRO A 47 -4.93 -14.74 2.69
CA PRO A 47 -5.69 -15.18 1.52
C PRO A 47 -6.54 -14.06 0.91
N GLU A 48 -7.12 -13.21 1.74
CA GLU A 48 -7.95 -12.08 1.33
C GLU A 48 -7.14 -11.05 0.56
N TYR A 49 -5.94 -10.69 1.02
CA TYR A 49 -5.08 -9.75 0.31
C TYR A 49 -4.54 -10.34 -0.99
N LEU A 50 -4.16 -11.62 -0.97
CA LEU A 50 -3.68 -12.32 -2.17
C LEU A 50 -4.77 -12.44 -3.24
N ALA A 51 -6.04 -12.62 -2.84
CA ALA A 51 -7.18 -12.64 -3.75
C ALA A 51 -7.41 -11.31 -4.49
N LEU A 52 -6.88 -10.19 -3.98
CA LEU A 52 -6.95 -8.89 -4.65
C LEU A 52 -5.98 -8.75 -5.83
N LYS A 53 -5.03 -9.68 -5.99
CA LYS A 53 -3.98 -9.60 -7.02
C LYS A 53 -4.53 -9.31 -8.43
N PRO A 54 -5.55 -10.02 -8.95
CA PRO A 54 -6.05 -9.78 -10.30
C PRO A 54 -6.64 -8.37 -10.47
N VAL A 55 -7.39 -7.91 -9.47
CA VAL A 55 -7.99 -6.56 -9.48
C VAL A 55 -6.90 -5.50 -9.40
N ARG A 56 -5.88 -5.70 -8.57
CA ARG A 56 -4.76 -4.78 -8.42
C ARG A 56 -3.96 -4.65 -9.72
N GLU A 57 -3.70 -5.75 -10.41
CA GLU A 57 -2.96 -5.75 -11.68
C GLU A 57 -3.74 -5.06 -12.81
N GLN A 58 -5.08 -5.08 -12.75
CA GLN A 58 -5.92 -4.34 -13.70
C GLN A 58 -6.06 -2.85 -13.35
N ALA A 59 -6.09 -2.52 -12.06
CA ALA A 59 -6.35 -1.16 -11.59
C ALA A 59 -5.11 -0.26 -11.62
N PHE A 60 -3.90 -0.83 -11.58
CA PHE A 60 -2.66 -0.06 -11.46
C PHE A 60 -1.66 -0.46 -12.55
N SER A 61 -1.21 0.51 -13.35
CA SER A 61 -0.07 0.34 -14.26
C SER A 61 1.27 0.19 -13.51
N ARG A 62 1.35 0.73 -12.29
CA ARG A 62 2.50 0.59 -11.38
C ARG A 62 2.00 0.54 -9.93
N TYR A 63 2.47 -0.45 -9.17
CA TYR A 63 2.13 -0.64 -7.76
C TYR A 63 3.35 -1.13 -6.98
N GLU A 64 3.80 -0.33 -6.03
CA GLU A 64 4.96 -0.62 -5.19
C GLU A 64 4.60 -0.45 -3.73
N VAL A 65 5.14 -1.32 -2.88
CA VAL A 65 4.98 -1.24 -1.43
C VAL A 65 6.35 -1.42 -0.80
N CYS A 66 6.70 -0.48 0.08
CA CYS A 66 7.97 -0.48 0.80
C CYS A 66 7.70 -0.47 2.31
N VAL A 67 8.67 -0.95 3.08
CA VAL A 67 8.71 -0.78 4.53
C VAL A 67 9.74 0.30 4.85
N THR A 68 9.38 1.25 5.70
CA THR A 68 10.29 2.31 6.17
C THR A 68 11.19 1.78 7.30
N ALA A 69 12.41 2.32 7.40
CA ALA A 69 13.36 2.00 8.47
C ALA A 69 13.05 2.77 9.77
#